data_AF-A0A4Q3BZG1-F1
#
_entry.id   AF-A0A4Q3BZG1-F1
#
_cell.length_a   1.000
_cell.length_b   1.000
_cell.length_c   1.000
_cell.angle_alpha   90.00
_cell.angle_beta   90.00
_cell.angle_gamma   90.00
#
_symmetry.space_group_name_H-M   'P 1'
#
loop_
_entity.id
_entity.type
_entity.pdbx_description
1 polymer ?
#
loop_
_entity_poly.entity_id
_entity_poly.type
_entity_poly.pdbx_seq_one_letter_code
_entity_poly.pdbx_strand_id
1 'polypeptide(L)'
;LKENIDGEALLWAHDRLMARAEQRKIMMVISDGAPVDDSTLSVNVGNPLEKHLREVIAHIEGPTSPVELIAIGIGHDVTRWYRRAVTIVDAEQLGGAMTDKLAELFGEEEAKKAKYSAPQADTRMPAAVGRAMKSTSFGEVAKGRSARA
;
A
#
# COMPACT_ATOMS: atom_id res chain seq x y z
N LEU A 1 31.48 5.52 18.39
CA LEU A 1 31.57 5.86 16.96
C LEU A 1 30.78 4.81 16.17
N LYS A 2 29.46 4.98 16.13
CA LYS A 2 28.58 4.26 15.21
C LYS A 2 27.68 5.33 14.60
N GLU A 3 28.16 5.93 13.53
CA GLU A 3 27.32 6.73 12.64
C GLU A 3 26.58 5.69 11.77
N ASN A 4 25.25 5.63 11.85
CA ASN A 4 24.46 4.74 10.99
C ASN A 4 24.34 5.38 9.61
N ILE A 5 25.11 4.88 8.65
CA ILE A 5 25.10 5.31 7.23
C ILE A 5 23.98 4.54 6.49
N ASP A 6 22.80 4.43 7.09
CA ASP A 6 21.70 3.62 6.55
C ASP A 6 21.10 4.25 5.30
N GLY A 7 20.97 5.58 5.29
CA GLY A 7 20.43 6.33 4.15
C GLY A 7 21.31 6.21 2.91
N GLU A 8 22.62 6.36 3.08
CA GLU A 8 23.57 6.27 1.97
C GLU A 8 23.78 4.82 1.54
N ALA A 9 23.72 3.85 2.47
CA ALA A 9 23.74 2.43 2.13
C ALA A 9 22.51 2.03 1.28
N LEU A 10 21.33 2.54 1.64
CA LEU A 10 20.09 2.35 0.87
C LEU A 10 20.20 2.95 -0.53
N LEU A 11 20.69 4.19 -0.65
CA LEU A 11 20.90 4.83 -1.95
C LEU A 11 21.90 4.06 -2.81
N TRP A 12 23.02 3.65 -2.23
CA TRP A 12 24.04 2.86 -2.94
C TRP A 12 23.49 1.53 -3.45
N ALA A 13 22.71 0.83 -2.62
CA ALA A 13 22.08 -0.42 -3.01
C ALA A 13 21.00 -0.20 -4.09
N HIS A 14 20.20 0.87 -3.96
CA HIS A 14 19.17 1.25 -4.92
C HIS A 14 19.76 1.56 -6.29
N ASP A 15 20.79 2.40 -6.38
CA ASP A 15 21.44 2.77 -7.64
C ASP A 15 21.99 1.53 -8.37
N ARG A 16 22.62 0.62 -7.60
CA ARG A 16 23.11 -0.65 -8.13
C ARG A 16 21.99 -1.54 -8.64
N LEU A 17 20.86 -1.58 -7.93
CA LEU A 17 19.70 -2.36 -8.32
C LEU A 17 19.00 -1.73 -9.53
N MET A 18 18.97 -0.40 -9.65
CA MET A 18 18.42 0.30 -10.81
C MET A 18 19.20 0.03 -12.09
N ALA A 19 20.52 -0.16 -12.00
CA ALA A 19 21.37 -0.52 -13.14
C ALA A 19 21.13 -1.95 -13.67
N ARG A 20 20.32 -2.77 -12.98
CA ARG A 20 20.02 -4.16 -13.35
C ARG A 20 18.86 -4.25 -14.35
N ALA A 21 18.93 -5.19 -15.30
CA ALA A 21 17.94 -5.36 -16.37
C ALA A 21 16.69 -6.14 -15.92
N GLU A 22 16.73 -6.70 -14.72
CA GLU A 22 15.70 -7.52 -14.11
C GLU A 22 14.39 -6.73 -13.96
N GLN A 23 13.28 -7.33 -14.40
CA GLN A 23 11.97 -6.67 -14.39
C GLN A 23 11.47 -6.38 -12.98
N ARG A 24 11.72 -7.31 -12.05
CA ARG A 24 11.32 -7.18 -10.65
C ARG A 24 12.56 -6.98 -9.79
N LYS A 25 12.55 -5.90 -9.01
CA LYS A 25 13.68 -5.45 -8.19
C LYS A 25 13.22 -5.39 -6.75
N ILE A 26 13.74 -6.27 -5.91
CA ILE A 26 13.37 -6.36 -4.49
C ILE A 26 14.61 -6.02 -3.67
N MET A 27 14.47 -5.07 -2.75
CA MET A 27 15.52 -4.68 -1.82
C MET A 27 15.08 -5.02 -0.40
N MET A 28 15.79 -5.95 0.23
CA MET A 28 15.55 -6.36 1.62
C MET A 28 16.63 -5.78 2.53
N VAL A 29 16.21 -4.99 3.51
CA VAL A 29 17.06 -4.42 4.56
C VAL A 29 16.98 -5.34 5.78
N ILE A 30 18.12 -5.68 6.36
CA ILE A 30 18.19 -6.40 7.64
C ILE A 30 18.99 -5.50 8.57
N SER A 31 18.33 -4.93 9.59
CA SER A 31 18.95 -3.99 10.54
C SER A 31 18.77 -4.49 11.96
N ASP A 32 19.84 -4.48 12.75
CA ASP A 32 19.83 -4.80 14.18
C ASP A 32 19.66 -3.56 15.06
N GLY A 33 19.26 -2.42 14.48
CA GLY A 33 19.14 -1.14 15.17
C GLY A 33 18.15 -0.18 14.50
N ALA A 34 17.52 0.65 15.32
CA ALA A 34 16.96 1.92 14.85
C ALA A 34 18.13 2.88 14.52
N PRO A 35 17.95 3.88 13.63
CA PRO A 35 18.88 5.00 13.50
C PRO A 35 19.04 5.68 14.87
N VAL A 36 20.07 5.32 15.63
CA VAL A 36 20.35 5.87 16.96
C VAL A 36 21.81 6.28 17.02
N ASP A 37 21.97 7.60 17.12
CA ASP A 37 23.21 8.35 17.26
C ASP A 37 23.50 8.59 18.75
N ASP A 38 24.11 7.62 19.43
CA ASP A 38 24.47 7.75 20.86
C ASP A 38 25.71 8.64 21.11
N SER A 39 26.24 9.33 20.08
CA SER A 39 27.40 10.24 20.25
C SER A 39 27.05 11.73 20.13
N THR A 40 25.84 12.10 19.68
CA THR A 40 25.62 13.51 19.28
C THR A 40 24.22 14.10 19.50
N LEU A 41 23.36 13.48 20.33
CA LEU A 41 22.04 14.04 20.67
C LEU A 41 22.08 15.29 21.57
N SER A 42 23.25 15.72 22.04
CA SER A 42 23.42 16.93 22.86
C SER A 42 23.84 18.18 22.09
N VAL A 43 24.12 18.09 20.78
CA VAL A 43 24.74 19.21 20.03
C VAL A 43 24.07 19.56 18.70
N ASN A 44 23.25 18.69 18.10
CA ASN A 44 22.58 18.96 16.82
C ASN A 44 21.06 18.99 16.93
N VAL A 45 20.49 20.19 16.85
CA VAL A 45 19.04 20.41 16.80
C VAL A 45 18.49 19.85 15.48
N GLY A 46 17.61 18.84 15.54
CA GLY A 46 16.78 18.45 14.38
C GLY A 46 16.98 17.06 13.75
N ASN A 47 17.70 16.12 14.38
CA ASN A 47 17.88 14.73 13.93
C ASN A 47 18.07 14.54 12.40
N PRO A 48 19.17 15.06 11.83
CA PRO A 48 19.39 15.06 10.38
C PRO A 48 19.46 13.64 9.78
N LEU A 49 19.95 12.65 10.54
CA LEU A 49 20.08 11.26 10.06
C LEU A 49 18.71 10.60 9.91
N GLU A 50 17.80 10.78 10.86
CA GLU A 50 16.44 10.26 10.72
C GLU A 50 15.72 10.93 9.55
N LYS A 51 15.86 12.25 9.41
CA LYS A 51 15.28 12.98 8.29
C LYS A 51 15.83 12.45 6.96
N HIS A 52 17.14 12.29 6.85
CA HIS A 52 17.77 11.75 5.65
C HIS A 52 17.27 10.34 5.33
N LEU A 53 17.23 9.44 6.32
CA LEU A 53 16.71 8.08 6.15
C LEU A 53 15.26 8.10 5.65
N ARG A 54 14.40 8.96 6.21
CA ARG A 54 13.01 9.10 5.76
C ARG A 54 12.91 9.60 4.32
N GLU A 55 13.73 10.58 3.95
CA GLU A 55 13.77 11.10 2.57
C GLU A 55 14.22 10.02 1.58
N VAL A 56 15.24 9.24 1.93
CA VAL A 56 15.74 8.14 1.10
C VAL A 56 14.71 7.03 0.97
N ILE A 57 14.09 6.58 2.07
CA ILE A 57 13.04 5.56 2.03
C ILE A 57 11.86 6.05 1.19
N ALA A 58 11.43 7.30 1.37
CA ALA A 58 10.35 7.88 0.58
C ALA A 58 10.70 7.98 -0.91
N HIS A 59 11.97 8.25 -1.25
CA HIS A 59 12.45 8.22 -2.63
C HIS A 59 12.36 6.82 -3.23
N ILE A 60 12.77 5.80 -2.49
CA ILE A 60 12.80 4.40 -2.95
C ILE A 60 11.40 3.78 -3.02
N GLU A 61 10.53 4.07 -2.05
CA GLU A 61 9.12 3.62 -2.02
C GLU A 61 8.21 4.48 -2.92
N GLY A 62 8.73 5.58 -3.45
CA GLY A 62 8.01 6.53 -4.28
C GLY A 62 7.65 5.97 -5.67
N PRO A 63 6.69 6.58 -6.37
CA PRO A 63 6.17 6.09 -7.65
C PRO A 63 7.22 6.10 -8.79
N THR A 64 8.32 6.82 -8.62
CA THR A 64 9.43 6.90 -9.58
C THR A 64 10.35 5.69 -9.54
N SER A 65 10.31 4.91 -8.46
CA SER A 65 11.20 3.77 -8.23
C SER A 65 10.43 2.46 -8.44
N PRO A 66 10.91 1.55 -9.32
CA PRO A 66 10.33 0.21 -9.47
C PRO A 66 10.82 -0.77 -8.38
N VAL A 67 11.58 -0.29 -7.39
CA VAL A 67 12.17 -1.14 -6.35
C VAL A 67 11.16 -1.38 -5.24
N GLU A 68 10.92 -2.65 -4.93
CA GLU A 68 10.12 -3.07 -3.79
C GLU A 68 11.01 -3.16 -2.55
N LEU A 69 10.80 -2.24 -1.61
CA LEU A 69 11.56 -2.16 -0.36
C LEU A 69 10.87 -2.94 0.76
N ILE A 70 11.62 -3.80 1.44
CA ILE A 70 11.19 -4.53 2.65
C ILE A 70 12.28 -4.48 3.71
N ALA A 71 11.89 -4.50 4.99
CA ALA A 71 12.84 -4.45 6.10
C ALA A 71 12.58 -5.52 7.18
N ILE A 72 13.66 -6.01 7.79
CA ILE A 72 13.64 -6.90 8.95
C ILE A 72 14.48 -6.25 10.05
N GLY A 73 13.83 -5.90 11.16
CA GLY A 73 14.46 -5.37 12.36
C GLY A 73 14.79 -6.49 13.33
N ILE A 74 16.02 -6.61 13.82
CA ILE A 74 16.42 -7.57 14.86
C ILE A 74 16.55 -6.83 16.18
N GLY A 75 15.68 -7.16 17.14
CA GLY A 75 15.64 -6.52 18.46
C GLY A 75 15.20 -5.05 18.45
N HIS A 76 14.88 -4.48 17.28
CA HIS A 76 14.54 -3.07 17.11
C HIS A 76 13.37 -2.87 16.15
N ASP A 77 12.46 -1.98 16.52
CA ASP A 77 11.29 -1.67 15.71
C ASP A 77 11.63 -0.78 14.52
N VAL A 78 11.77 -1.40 13.35
CA VAL A 78 12.03 -0.70 12.07
C VAL A 78 10.76 -0.28 11.32
N THR A 79 9.57 -0.64 11.83
CA THR A 79 8.27 -0.33 11.19
C THR A 79 7.95 1.17 11.18
N ARG A 80 8.70 1.96 11.96
CA ARG A 80 8.58 3.42 12.03
C ARG A 80 9.08 4.15 10.78
N TRP A 81 9.89 3.48 9.96
CA TRP A 81 10.49 4.03 8.75
C TRP A 81 10.02 3.31 7.50
N TYR A 82 9.99 1.98 7.51
CA TYR A 82 9.67 1.18 6.33
C TYR A 82 8.21 0.78 6.32
N ARG A 83 7.54 0.94 5.16
CA ARG A 83 6.13 0.57 5.03
C ARG A 83 5.92 -0.94 5.13
N ARG A 84 6.86 -1.73 4.61
CA ARG A 84 6.84 -3.19 4.63
C ARG A 84 7.95 -3.69 5.55
N ALA A 85 7.63 -3.96 6.80
CA ALA A 85 8.61 -4.36 7.79
C ALA A 85 8.13 -5.47 8.72
N VAL A 86 9.08 -6.21 9.29
CA VAL A 86 8.86 -7.11 10.42
C VAL A 86 9.98 -6.90 11.42
N THR A 87 9.65 -7.05 12.70
CA THR A 87 10.62 -7.02 13.78
C THR A 87 10.68 -8.40 14.41
N ILE A 88 11.86 -8.99 14.42
CA ILE A 88 12.16 -10.26 15.10
C ILE A 88 12.93 -9.99 16.38
N VAL A 89 12.81 -10.89 17.35
CA VAL A 89 13.48 -10.73 18.64
C VAL A 89 14.95 -11.14 18.56
N ASP A 90 15.23 -12.19 17.79
CA ASP A 90 16.55 -12.83 17.71
C ASP A 90 16.91 -13.15 16.24
N ALA A 91 18.19 -13.44 15.98
CA ALA A 91 18.67 -13.68 14.63
C ALA A 91 18.27 -15.07 14.10
N GLU A 92 17.99 -16.01 15.00
CA GLU A 92 17.53 -17.35 14.71
C GLU A 92 16.19 -17.35 13.95
N GLN A 93 15.34 -16.36 14.23
CA GLN A 93 14.06 -16.14 13.53
C GLN A 93 14.21 -15.54 12.11
N LEU A 94 15.40 -15.07 11.73
CA LEU A 94 15.61 -14.34 10.48
C LEU A 94 15.21 -15.15 9.25
N GLY A 95 15.58 -16.44 9.19
CA GLY A 95 15.28 -17.28 8.03
C GLY A 95 13.77 -17.44 7.79
N GLY A 96 12.99 -17.60 8.87
CA GLY A 96 11.53 -17.66 8.80
C GLY A 96 10.94 -16.33 8.33
N ALA A 97 11.32 -15.23 8.98
CA ALA A 97 10.85 -13.89 8.65
C ALA A 97 11.18 -13.48 7.21
N MET A 98 12.36 -13.84 6.69
CA MET A 98 12.72 -13.61 5.29
C MET A 98 11.78 -14.35 4.33
N THR A 99 11.50 -15.62 4.62
CA THR A 99 10.65 -16.47 3.78
C THR A 99 9.21 -15.94 3.75
N ASP A 100 8.68 -15.60 4.92
CA ASP A 100 7.31 -15.09 5.06
C ASP A 100 7.14 -13.75 4.33
N LYS A 101 8.10 -12.82 4.47
CA LYS A 101 8.03 -11.52 3.78
C LYS A 101 8.16 -11.64 2.27
N LEU A 102 9.00 -12.54 1.79
CA LEU A 102 9.05 -12.85 0.37
C LEU A 102 7.73 -13.44 -0.10
N ALA A 103 7.15 -14.41 0.62
CA ALA A 103 5.87 -15.01 0.26
C ALA A 103 4.73 -13.97 0.20
N GLU A 104 4.63 -13.08 1.18
CA GLU A 104 3.68 -11.95 1.16
C GLU A 104 3.86 -11.06 -0.08
N LEU A 105 5.11 -10.73 -0.40
CA LEU A 105 5.46 -9.89 -1.55
C LEU A 105 5.06 -10.54 -2.89
N PHE A 106 5.24 -11.85 -3.03
CA PHE A 106 4.79 -12.58 -4.21
C PHE A 106 3.26 -12.70 -4.26
N GLY A 107 2.60 -12.97 -3.14
CA GLY A 107 1.15 -13.13 -3.06
C GLY A 107 0.36 -11.84 -3.33
N GLU A 108 0.84 -10.68 -2.86
CA GLU A 108 0.19 -9.40 -3.15
C GLU A 108 0.18 -9.07 -4.65
N GLU A 109 1.26 -9.40 -5.37
CA GLU A 109 1.36 -9.19 -6.81
C GLU A 109 0.38 -10.08 -7.58
N GLU A 110 0.23 -11.34 -7.17
CA GLU A 110 -0.78 -12.24 -7.75
C GLU A 110 -2.20 -11.72 -7.53
N ALA A 111 -2.49 -11.22 -6.31
CA ALA A 111 -3.78 -10.62 -6.00
C ALA A 111 -4.06 -9.35 -6.80
N LYS A 112 -3.04 -8.50 -7.03
CA LYS A 112 -3.17 -7.32 -7.92
C LYS A 112 -3.45 -7.76 -9.36
N LYS A 113 -2.67 -8.70 -9.91
CA LYS A 113 -2.88 -9.22 -11.27
C LYS A 113 -4.27 -9.82 -11.46
N ALA A 114 -4.77 -10.58 -10.48
CA ALA A 114 -6.11 -11.16 -10.49
C ALA A 114 -7.23 -10.09 -10.50
N LYS A 115 -7.04 -8.98 -9.77
CA LYS A 115 -8.00 -7.85 -9.78
C LYS A 115 -8.08 -7.15 -11.12
N TYR A 116 -6.95 -7.03 -11.84
CA TYR A 116 -6.91 -6.41 -13.17
C TYR A 116 -7.34 -7.34 -14.31
N SER A 117 -7.29 -8.67 -14.10
CA SER A 117 -7.73 -9.66 -15.09
C SER A 117 -9.21 -10.06 -14.97
N ALA A 118 -9.89 -9.68 -13.87
CA ALA A 118 -11.32 -9.88 -13.72
C ALA A 118 -12.09 -9.01 -14.73
N PRO A 119 -13.02 -9.56 -15.54
CA PRO A 119 -13.84 -8.77 -16.45
C PRO A 119 -14.63 -7.74 -15.64
N GLN A 120 -14.41 -6.46 -15.92
CA GLN A 120 -15.22 -5.38 -15.36
C GLN A 120 -16.65 -5.62 -15.85
N ALA A 121 -17.52 -6.12 -14.96
CA ALA A 121 -18.91 -6.37 -15.27
C ALA A 121 -19.53 -5.04 -15.70
N ASP A 122 -19.77 -4.93 -17.00
CA ASP A 122 -20.36 -3.77 -17.68
C ASP A 122 -21.73 -3.50 -17.05
N THR A 123 -21.76 -2.61 -16.07
CA THR A 123 -23.00 -2.21 -15.40
C THR A 123 -23.70 -1.17 -16.26
N ARG A 124 -24.02 -1.54 -17.51
CA ARG A 124 -25.01 -0.82 -18.30
C ARG A 124 -26.38 -1.12 -17.71
N MET A 125 -26.83 -0.21 -16.84
CA MET A 125 -28.23 -0.14 -16.42
C MET A 125 -29.12 -0.07 -17.67
N PRO A 126 -30.21 -0.85 -17.78
CA PRO A 126 -31.14 -0.66 -18.88
C PRO A 126 -31.87 0.67 -18.69
N ALA A 127 -31.81 1.53 -19.71
CA ALA A 127 -32.55 2.78 -19.77
C ALA A 127 -34.04 2.51 -19.61
N ALA A 128 -34.64 3.12 -18.58
CA ALA A 128 -36.08 3.09 -18.35
C ALA A 128 -36.78 3.78 -19.53
N VAL A 129 -37.55 3.00 -20.31
CA VAL A 129 -38.49 3.51 -21.31
C VAL A 129 -39.68 4.12 -20.56
N GLY A 130 -39.65 5.44 -20.39
CA GLY A 130 -40.80 6.22 -19.96
C GLY A 130 -41.83 6.30 -21.09
N ARG A 131 -42.92 5.53 -20.99
CA ARG A 131 -44.12 5.69 -21.83
C ARG A 131 -45.19 6.44 -21.04
N ALA A 132 -45.68 7.53 -21.63
CA ALA A 132 -46.67 8.43 -21.07
C ALA A 132 -48.10 7.83 -20.99
N MET A 133 -48.69 7.97 -19.79
CA MET A 133 -50.06 8.32 -19.40
C MET A 133 -51.33 8.00 -20.24
N LYS A 134 -52.38 7.63 -19.45
CA LYS A 134 -53.85 7.57 -19.65
C LYS A 134 -54.38 6.21 -20.15
N SER A 135 -55.45 5.60 -19.60
CA SER A 135 -56.62 6.13 -18.89
C SER A 135 -57.38 5.07 -18.06
N THR A 136 -58.23 5.58 -17.15
CA THR A 136 -59.50 5.03 -16.62
C THR A 136 -59.49 3.84 -15.64
N SER A 137 -59.70 4.19 -14.38
CA SER A 137 -60.25 3.36 -13.29
C SER A 137 -61.67 2.90 -13.63
N PHE A 138 -61.93 1.60 -13.47
CA PHE A 138 -63.25 0.99 -13.41
C PHE A 138 -63.58 0.73 -11.93
N GLY A 139 -64.62 1.37 -11.41
CA GLY A 139 -65.15 1.00 -10.09
C GLY A 139 -65.85 2.09 -9.31
N GLU A 140 -66.85 2.78 -9.87
CA GLU A 140 -67.90 3.32 -9.02
C GLU A 140 -69.26 3.17 -9.70
N VAL A 141 -70.00 2.18 -9.18
CA VAL A 141 -71.35 1.80 -9.59
C VAL A 141 -72.31 2.39 -8.56
N ALA A 142 -73.40 2.95 -9.06
CA ALA A 142 -74.64 3.29 -8.36
C ALA A 142 -74.63 4.53 -7.45
N LYS A 143 -75.46 5.52 -7.83
CA LYS A 143 -76.83 5.74 -7.29
C LYS A 143 -77.12 7.24 -7.28
N GLY A 144 -78.21 7.67 -7.92
CA GLY A 144 -78.72 9.03 -7.70
C GLY A 144 -79.54 9.59 -8.84
N ARG A 145 -80.85 9.31 -8.79
CA ARG A 145 -81.90 9.79 -9.69
C ARG A 145 -81.82 11.29 -10.01
N SER A 146 -82.00 11.57 -11.29
CA SER A 146 -82.69 12.75 -11.84
C SER A 146 -84.01 13.01 -11.08
N ALA A 147 -84.18 14.24 -10.59
CA ALA A 147 -85.48 14.90 -10.55
C ALA A 147 -85.40 16.12 -11.48
N ARG A 148 -86.23 16.12 -12.52
CA ARG A 148 -86.63 17.32 -13.26
C ARG A 148 -88.06 17.61 -12.80
N ALA A 149 -88.29 18.90 -12.53
CA ALA A 149 -89.56 19.52 -12.13
C ALA A 149 -90.03 19.23 -10.70
#